data_AF-A0A0N7KYI6-F1
#
_entry.id   AF-A0A0N7KYI6-F1
#
_cell.length_a   1.000
_cell.length_b   1.000
_cell.length_c   1.000
_cell.angle_alpha   90.00
_cell.angle_beta   90.00
_cell.angle_gamma   90.00
#
_symmetry.space_group_name_H-M   'P 1'
#
loop_
_entity.id
_entity.type
_entity.pdbx_description
1 polymer ?
#
loop_
_entity_poly.entity_id
_entity_poly.type
_entity_poly.pdbx_seq_one_letter_code
_entity_poly.pdbx_strand_id
1 'polypeptide(L)'
;MSQVDRATGKRGVKLVPPVATGHADYVNPFEFAMFLRAVEGLDFDVMLEAKAKDLALFRLRADLQRYGQGLGARFGLAALP
;
A
#
# COMPACT_ATOMS: atom_id res chain seq x y z
N MET A 1 -14.34 -5.55 -9.04
CA MET A 1 -14.63 -6.62 -8.06
C MET A 1 -15.13 -7.85 -8.81
N SER A 2 -14.65 -9.05 -8.49
CA SER A 2 -15.14 -10.28 -9.14
C SER A 2 -16.51 -10.63 -8.57
N GLN A 3 -17.49 -10.78 -9.45
CA GLN A 3 -18.84 -11.19 -9.08
C GLN A 3 -19.20 -12.43 -9.88
N VAL A 4 -19.80 -13.40 -9.22
CA VAL A 4 -20.42 -14.54 -9.90
C VAL A 4 -21.84 -14.13 -10.24
N ASP A 5 -22.16 -14.15 -11.52
CA ASP A 5 -23.54 -14.02 -11.98
C ASP A 5 -24.34 -15.21 -11.41
N ARG A 6 -25.37 -14.91 -10.61
CA ARG A 6 -26.18 -15.93 -9.92
C ARG A 6 -27.03 -16.74 -10.88
N ALA A 7 -27.36 -16.23 -12.07
CA ALA A 7 -28.16 -16.92 -13.07
C ALA A 7 -27.28 -17.81 -13.98
N THR A 8 -26.07 -17.36 -14.31
CA THR A 8 -25.21 -18.06 -15.29
C THR A 8 -23.99 -18.75 -14.69
N GLY A 9 -23.68 -18.51 -13.42
CA GLY A 9 -22.49 -19.01 -12.73
C GLY A 9 -21.17 -18.42 -13.24
N LYS A 10 -21.22 -17.50 -14.22
CA LYS A 10 -20.02 -16.93 -14.84
C LYS A 10 -19.39 -15.87 -13.93
N ARG A 11 -18.06 -15.89 -13.80
CA ARG A 11 -17.29 -14.83 -13.14
C ARG A 11 -17.14 -13.64 -14.08
N GLY A 12 -17.68 -12.49 -13.67
CA GLY A 12 -17.51 -11.22 -14.35
C GLY A 12 -16.74 -10.21 -13.50
N VAL A 13 -16.17 -9.20 -14.15
CA VAL A 13 -15.58 -8.03 -13.49
C VAL A 13 -16.57 -6.88 -13.58
N LYS A 14 -16.99 -6.35 -12.43
CA LYS A 14 -17.82 -5.14 -12.35
C LYS A 14 -16.98 -3.98 -11.81
N LEU A 15 -17.06 -2.83 -12.48
CA LEU A 15 -16.60 -1.56 -11.93
C LEU A 15 -17.52 -1.19 -10.77
N VAL A 16 -16.93 -1.03 -9.59
CA VAL A 16 -17.63 -0.62 -8.37
C VAL A 16 -16.94 0.64 -7.85
N PRO A 17 -17.70 1.58 -7.27
CA PRO A 17 -17.10 2.71 -6.60
C PRO A 17 -16.20 2.24 -5.45
N PRO A 18 -15.13 2.99 -5.12
CA PRO A 18 -14.35 2.71 -3.94
C PRO A 18 -15.22 2.83 -2.69
N VAL A 19 -15.00 1.93 -1.73
CA VAL A 19 -15.67 1.94 -0.43
C VAL A 19 -14.67 2.35 0.64
N ALA A 20 -15.12 3.18 1.60
CA ALA A 20 -14.23 3.74 2.63
C ALA A 20 -13.55 2.67 3.50
N THR A 21 -14.19 1.52 3.68
CA THR A 21 -13.66 0.41 4.50
C THR A 21 -12.81 -0.59 3.73
N GLY A 22 -12.67 -0.42 2.42
CA GLY A 22 -11.97 -1.38 1.57
C GLY A 22 -10.50 -1.04 1.42
N HIS A 23 -9.63 -2.04 1.56
CA HIS A 23 -8.21 -1.87 1.25
C HIS A 23 -7.99 -1.37 -0.17
N ALA A 24 -7.10 -0.39 -0.31
CA ALA A 24 -6.62 0.07 -1.60
C ALA A 24 -5.74 -1.00 -2.27
N ASP A 25 -5.55 -0.88 -3.58
CA ASP A 25 -4.61 -1.74 -4.31
C ASP A 25 -3.16 -1.43 -3.92
N TYR A 26 -2.87 -0.14 -3.69
CA TYR A 26 -1.57 0.38 -3.29
C TYR A 26 -1.68 1.27 -2.06
N VAL A 27 -0.61 1.35 -1.28
CA VAL A 27 -0.51 2.24 -0.13
C VAL A 27 -0.32 3.68 -0.60
N ASN A 28 -1.05 4.62 0.00
CA ASN A 28 -0.85 6.04 -0.26
C ASN A 28 0.48 6.50 0.37
N PRO A 29 1.45 6.98 -0.42
CA PRO A 29 2.78 7.30 0.10
C PRO A 29 2.78 8.51 1.04
N PHE A 30 1.85 9.46 0.88
CA PHE A 30 1.79 10.64 1.74
C PHE A 30 1.23 10.31 3.11
N GLU A 31 0.14 9.54 3.16
CA GLU A 31 -0.44 9.07 4.43
C GLU A 31 0.53 8.14 5.16
N PHE A 32 1.24 7.28 4.42
CA PHE A 32 2.26 6.43 5.03
C PHE A 32 3.42 7.25 5.57
N ALA A 33 3.91 8.26 4.83
CA ALA A 33 4.94 9.16 5.33
C ALA A 33 4.51 9.89 6.62
N MET A 34 3.26 10.35 6.70
CA MET A 34 2.70 10.96 7.91
C MET A 34 2.65 9.97 9.08
N PHE A 35 2.19 8.74 8.83
CA PHE A 35 2.19 7.67 9.83
C PHE A 35 3.60 7.44 10.40
N LEU A 36 4.61 7.36 9.53
CA LEU A 36 6.00 7.14 9.93
C LEU A 36 6.59 8.28 10.77
N ARG A 37 6.14 9.52 10.53
CA ARG A 37 6.51 10.66 11.38
C ARG A 37 5.83 10.57 12.75
N ALA A 38 4.57 10.15 12.80
CA ALA A 38 3.82 10.05 14.05
C ALA A 38 4.36 8.97 15.00
N VAL A 39 4.96 7.92 14.45
CA VAL A 39 5.53 6.79 15.21
C VAL A 39 7.05 6.88 15.35
N GLU A 40 7.62 8.07 15.16
CA GLU A 40 9.05 8.30 15.29
C GLU A 40 9.58 7.92 16.68
N GLY A 41 10.60 7.05 16.72
CA GLY A 41 11.27 6.61 17.94
C GLY A 41 10.78 5.26 18.47
N LEU A 42 9.74 4.69 17.86
CA LEU A 42 9.29 3.31 18.13
C LEU A 42 10.02 2.33 17.20
N ASP A 43 10.31 1.13 17.72
CA ASP A 43 10.91 0.02 16.98
C ASP A 43 9.87 -1.09 16.81
N PHE A 44 9.43 -1.32 15.57
CA PHE A 44 8.39 -2.29 15.24
C PHE A 44 8.33 -2.58 13.72
N ASP A 45 7.78 -3.73 13.38
CA ASP A 45 7.53 -4.13 11.99
C ASP A 45 6.16 -3.64 11.50
N VAL A 46 6.09 -3.23 10.23
CA VAL A 46 4.84 -2.79 9.58
C VAL A 46 4.33 -3.85 8.61
N MET A 47 3.17 -4.43 8.91
CA MET A 47 2.43 -5.27 7.96
C MET A 47 1.59 -4.40 7.01
N LEU A 48 1.72 -4.63 5.69
CA LEU A 48 0.96 -3.89 4.68
C LEU A 48 -0.27 -4.67 4.23
N GLU A 49 -1.46 -4.15 4.56
CA GLU A 49 -2.73 -4.69 4.07
C GLU A 49 -3.20 -3.96 2.81
N ALA A 50 -2.70 -4.41 1.65
CA ALA A 50 -3.06 -3.88 0.33
C ALA A 50 -3.38 -5.03 -0.64
N LYS A 51 -4.33 -4.82 -1.56
CA LYS A 51 -4.79 -5.88 -2.47
C LYS A 51 -3.70 -6.38 -3.43
N ALA A 52 -2.75 -5.51 -3.81
CA ALA A 52 -1.65 -5.86 -4.69
C ALA A 52 -0.49 -6.60 -3.99
N LYS A 53 -0.60 -6.90 -2.69
CA LYS A 53 0.39 -7.67 -1.91
C LYS A 53 1.81 -7.12 -2.06
N ASP A 54 2.79 -7.95 -2.42
CA ASP A 54 4.20 -7.59 -2.55
C ASP A 54 4.44 -6.44 -3.54
N LEU A 55 3.58 -6.31 -4.56
CA LEU A 55 3.66 -5.19 -5.49
C LEU A 55 3.40 -3.85 -4.81
N ALA A 56 2.53 -3.82 -3.79
CA ALA A 56 2.30 -2.64 -2.97
C ALA A 56 3.54 -2.26 -2.17
N LEU A 57 4.30 -3.23 -1.66
CA LEU A 57 5.56 -2.98 -0.97
C LEU A 57 6.61 -2.38 -1.92
N PHE A 58 6.87 -3.00 -3.07
CA PHE A 58 7.86 -2.48 -4.02
C PHE A 58 7.52 -1.07 -4.50
N ARG A 59 6.23 -0.83 -4.76
CA ARG A 59 5.76 0.50 -5.14
C ARG A 59 5.96 1.52 -4.02
N LEU A 60 5.56 1.19 -2.80
CA LEU A 60 5.71 2.07 -1.64
C LEU A 60 7.18 2.43 -1.38
N ARG A 61 8.11 1.47 -1.50
CA ARG A 61 9.54 1.72 -1.38
C ARG A 61 10.03 2.78 -2.38
N ALA A 62 9.64 2.64 -3.65
CA ALA A 62 9.99 3.60 -4.69
C ALA A 62 9.33 4.98 -4.44
N ASP A 63 8.08 5.00 -4.02
CA ASP A 63 7.36 6.25 -3.74
C ASP A 63 7.94 6.99 -2.51
N LEU A 64 8.36 6.28 -1.46
CA LEU A 64 9.03 6.88 -0.30
C LEU A 64 10.44 7.42 -0.64
N GLN A 65 11.17 6.77 -1.55
CA GLN A 65 12.41 7.33 -2.06
C GLN A 65 12.17 8.63 -2.83
N ARG A 66 11.07 8.70 -3.58
CA ARG A 66 10.73 9.86 -4.42
C ARG A 66 10.10 11.02 -3.66
N TYR A 67 9.25 10.73 -2.68
CA TYR A 67 8.39 11.73 -2.02
C TYR A 67 8.61 11.82 -0.50
N GLY A 68 9.29 10.86 0.12
CA GLY A 68 9.36 10.72 1.57
C GLY A 68 10.27 11.70 2.31
N GLN A 69 10.82 12.73 1.65
CA GLN A 69 11.61 13.82 2.26
C GLN A 69 12.54 13.37 3.42
N GLY A 70 13.44 12.42 3.13
CA GLY A 70 14.44 11.93 4.10
C GLY A 70 14.02 10.72 4.95
N LEU A 71 12.79 10.20 4.80
CA LEU A 71 12.36 8.97 5.48
C LEU A 71 13.12 7.71 5.01
N GLY A 72 13.70 7.72 3.80
CA GLY A 72 14.36 6.54 3.20
C GLY A 72 15.47 5.90 4.05
N ALA A 73 16.20 6.69 4.84
CA ALA A 73 17.27 6.18 5.71
C ALA A 73 16.74 5.23 6.81
N ARG A 74 15.49 5.40 7.26
CA ARG A 74 14.87 4.57 8.32
C ARG A 74 14.37 3.22 7.83
N PHE A 75 14.27 3.00 6.51
CA PHE A 75 13.70 1.78 5.91
C PHE A 75 14.75 0.87 5.26
N GLY A 76 16.03 1.09 5.53
CA GLY A 76 17.09 0.44 4.76
C GLY A 76 16.98 0.72 3.25
N LEU A 77 16.39 1.88 2.87
CA LEU A 77 16.32 2.35 1.48
C LEU A 77 17.51 3.24 1.11
N ALA A 78 18.40 3.52 2.07
CA ALA A 78 19.75 3.95 1.76
C ALA A 78 20.38 2.85 0.90
N ALA A 79 20.87 3.23 -0.28
CA ALA A 79 21.52 2.30 -1.20
C ALA A 79 22.52 1.45 -0.40
N LEU A 80 22.32 0.13 -0.41
CA LEU A 80 23.42 -0.78 -0.15
C LEU A 80 24.52 -0.42 -1.17
N PRO A 81 25.79 -0.33 -0.73
CA PRO A 81 26.90 0.02 -1.63
C PRO A 81 26.98 -0.90 -2.85
#